data_AF-A0A8T6I676-F1
#
_entry.id   AF-A0A8T6I676-F1
#
_cell.length_a   1.000
_cell.length_b   1.000
_cell.length_c   1.000
_cell.angle_alpha   90.00
_cell.angle_beta   90.00
_cell.angle_gamma   90.00
#
_symmetry.space_group_name_H-M   'P 1'
#
loop_
_entity.id
_entity.type
_entity.pdbx_description
1 polymer ?
#
loop_
_entity_poly.entity_id
_entity_poly.type
_entity_poly.pdbx_seq_one_letter_code
_entity_poly.pdbx_strand_id
1 'polypeptide(L)'
;MNPRSILLLVTGAAIGAGLLAALLLGPFDGPWQSEPVPTPEEQSVVAEQAHDLYTCGMHPDVLRHEPGPCPICGMKLVRKKQEPEEESSAVGVRVSQGFLQNFAVRTTVAKRGALPISIRTVGVLAHNEERLVSVNTKFEGWIEKAYVNNVGESVARGDLLFEIYSPQLVTTQREYLAAMEYATRLAASGAYPEAIARAESLLDAARERLRYWDITDEQIDALEDAGEASRTLQFFAPASGFVVAKMGDSLAGMKLEPGMTVLKIADHSTLWAEAKFYEEDLRHVREGTPASIEVDAFPGRRWDGRILFFRSAVDPETRALTAFIEIDNADLELRPMMYVDVTIDAEGVADAVIVPAEAVLHSGERSVVVVALDDRTFEPREVMLGLAADGLQEVTEGLDVGERVVVSSQFLIDSESNLKAAIAQLLGEDGTDDADPPSSMQHHHHH
;
A
#
# COMPACT_ATOMS: atom_id res chain seq x y z
N MET A 1 -26.64 46.22 24.20
CA MET A 1 -27.96 45.82 23.63
C MET A 1 -27.69 45.14 22.30
N ASN A 2 -28.09 43.91 22.02
CA ASN A 2 -28.54 42.81 22.86
C ASN A 2 -28.35 41.51 22.05
N PRO A 3 -27.84 40.44 22.66
CA PRO A 3 -27.85 39.09 22.12
C PRO A 3 -29.20 38.43 22.43
N ARG A 4 -29.78 37.70 21.48
CA ARG A 4 -30.97 36.89 21.70
C ARG A 4 -30.86 35.63 20.87
N SER A 5 -30.65 34.48 21.54
CA SER A 5 -31.28 33.18 21.24
C SER A 5 -30.71 32.10 22.18
N ILE A 6 -31.09 32.17 23.45
CA ILE A 6 -30.99 31.05 24.40
C ILE A 6 -32.33 31.01 25.15
N LEU A 7 -32.79 29.78 25.41
CA LEU A 7 -33.78 29.33 26.40
C LEU A 7 -35.25 29.06 25.93
N LEU A 8 -35.54 27.76 25.77
CA LEU A 8 -36.45 26.94 26.62
C LEU A 8 -37.97 27.25 26.65
N LEU A 9 -38.80 26.27 26.25
CA LEU A 9 -39.71 25.46 27.10
C LEU A 9 -40.87 24.80 26.29
N VAL A 10 -41.07 23.48 26.54
CA VAL A 10 -42.38 22.81 26.80
C VAL A 10 -43.30 22.61 25.57
N THR A 11 -43.80 21.42 25.17
CA THR A 11 -44.58 20.38 25.88
C THR A 11 -44.81 19.20 24.92
N GLY A 12 -44.95 17.95 25.42
CA GLY A 12 -45.64 16.90 24.66
C GLY A 12 -45.31 15.43 24.98
N ALA A 13 -45.47 14.99 26.24
CA ALA A 13 -45.79 13.57 26.55
C ALA A 13 -47.30 13.36 26.27
N ALA A 14 -47.89 12.21 25.92
CA ALA A 14 -47.62 10.79 26.16
C ALA A 14 -48.50 9.92 25.21
N ILE A 15 -48.49 8.59 25.43
CA ILE A 15 -49.22 7.46 24.79
C ILE A 15 -48.37 6.79 23.70
N GLY A 16 -47.93 5.53 23.77
CA GLY A 16 -48.14 4.43 24.70
C GLY A 16 -47.81 3.12 23.97
N ALA A 17 -46.90 2.31 24.49
CA ALA A 17 -46.72 0.90 24.13
C ALA A 17 -45.73 0.23 25.10
N GLY A 18 -46.23 -0.12 26.29
CA GLY A 18 -45.63 -1.19 27.08
C GLY A 18 -46.36 -2.48 26.75
N LEU A 19 -45.62 -3.56 26.49
CA LEU A 19 -45.99 -4.93 26.87
C LEU A 19 -44.75 -5.84 26.76
N LEU A 20 -44.26 -6.23 27.95
CA LEU A 20 -43.70 -7.54 28.32
C LEU A 20 -42.27 -7.90 27.95
N ALA A 21 -41.33 -7.30 28.68
CA ALA A 21 -40.14 -7.99 29.17
C ALA A 21 -40.39 -8.46 30.60
N ALA A 22 -40.79 -9.72 30.78
CA ALA A 22 -40.82 -10.40 32.08
C ALA A 22 -41.01 -11.91 31.87
N LEU A 23 -39.90 -12.65 31.65
CA LEU A 23 -39.80 -14.10 31.85
C LEU A 23 -38.32 -14.51 31.80
N LEU A 24 -37.56 -14.04 32.79
CA LEU A 24 -36.27 -14.61 33.15
C LEU A 24 -36.32 -14.86 34.65
N LEU A 25 -36.01 -16.11 35.03
CA LEU A 25 -35.94 -16.71 36.37
C LEU A 25 -37.14 -17.59 36.78
N GLY A 26 -36.99 -18.88 36.49
CA GLY A 26 -37.72 -20.00 37.10
C GLY A 26 -37.05 -21.33 36.68
N PRO A 27 -36.61 -22.20 37.62
CA PRO A 27 -35.86 -23.43 37.34
C PRO A 27 -36.79 -24.63 37.12
N PHE A 28 -36.27 -25.72 36.50
CA PHE A 28 -36.67 -27.15 36.61
C PHE A 28 -36.30 -27.87 35.30
N ASP A 29 -35.28 -28.71 35.30
CA ASP A 29 -35.34 -30.17 35.49
C ASP A 29 -35.92 -30.94 34.30
N GLY A 30 -35.03 -31.56 33.50
CA GLY A 30 -35.38 -32.54 32.47
C GLY A 30 -34.14 -33.03 31.69
N PRO A 31 -33.95 -34.34 31.48
CA PRO A 31 -32.63 -34.95 31.37
C PRO A 31 -32.12 -35.03 29.92
N TRP A 32 -30.85 -34.70 29.71
CA TRP A 32 -30.12 -35.10 28.51
C TRP A 32 -29.43 -36.44 28.82
N GLN A 33 -30.13 -37.53 28.53
CA GLN A 33 -29.48 -38.84 28.38
C GLN A 33 -28.77 -38.85 27.02
N SER A 34 -27.46 -39.01 27.06
CA SER A 34 -26.65 -39.37 25.90
C SER A 34 -27.02 -40.78 25.44
N GLU A 35 -27.74 -40.91 24.34
CA GLU A 35 -27.89 -42.18 23.65
C GLU A 35 -26.54 -42.57 23.02
N PRO A 36 -26.08 -43.83 23.21
CA PRO A 36 -24.84 -44.30 22.61
C PRO A 36 -24.99 -44.42 21.09
N VAL A 37 -23.99 -43.90 20.37
CA VAL A 37 -23.79 -44.15 18.94
C VAL A 37 -23.68 -45.67 18.70
N PRO A 38 -24.55 -46.28 17.90
CA PRO A 38 -24.40 -47.68 17.54
C PRO A 38 -23.18 -47.86 16.63
N THR A 39 -22.28 -48.74 17.05
CA THR A 39 -21.22 -49.33 16.21
C THR A 39 -21.84 -49.95 14.95
N PRO A 40 -21.25 -49.77 13.76
CA PRO A 40 -21.73 -50.45 12.56
C PRO A 40 -21.60 -51.96 12.72
N GLU A 41 -22.74 -52.64 12.69
CA GLU A 41 -22.82 -54.08 12.51
C GLU A 41 -22.33 -54.44 11.11
N GLU A 42 -21.43 -55.41 11.11
CA GLU A 42 -20.80 -56.07 9.98
C GLU A 42 -21.86 -56.76 9.11
N GLN A 43 -22.33 -56.07 8.08
CA GLN A 43 -23.19 -56.67 7.04
C GLN A 43 -22.30 -57.44 6.07
N SER A 44 -22.38 -58.77 6.15
CA SER A 44 -21.79 -59.70 5.20
C SER A 44 -22.33 -59.45 3.79
N VAL A 45 -21.47 -58.93 2.91
CA VAL A 45 -21.67 -58.98 1.46
C VAL A 45 -21.82 -60.44 1.04
N VAL A 46 -23.02 -60.81 0.60
CA VAL A 46 -23.24 -62.01 -0.19
C VAL A 46 -22.59 -61.76 -1.54
N ALA A 47 -21.53 -62.51 -1.84
CA ALA A 47 -20.85 -62.48 -3.12
C ALA A 47 -21.84 -62.94 -4.21
N GLU A 48 -22.41 -61.98 -4.94
CA GLU A 48 -23.15 -62.24 -6.16
C GLU A 48 -22.16 -62.73 -7.22
N GLN A 49 -22.43 -63.93 -7.74
CA GLN A 49 -21.53 -64.60 -8.67
C GLN A 49 -21.48 -63.82 -9.98
N ALA A 50 -20.27 -63.45 -10.41
CA ALA A 50 -20.01 -62.90 -11.73
C ALA A 50 -20.48 -63.91 -12.80
N HIS A 51 -21.66 -63.68 -13.37
CA HIS A 51 -22.19 -64.50 -14.45
C HIS A 51 -21.47 -64.17 -15.75
N ASP A 52 -20.81 -65.17 -16.35
CA ASP A 52 -20.18 -65.05 -17.66
C ASP A 52 -21.17 -64.59 -18.73
N LEU A 53 -20.92 -63.43 -19.35
CA LEU A 53 -21.71 -62.93 -20.47
C LEU A 53 -21.26 -63.55 -21.81
N TYR A 54 -22.21 -64.02 -22.60
CA TYR A 54 -22.01 -64.59 -23.94
C TYR A 54 -22.72 -63.74 -24.99
N THR A 55 -22.06 -63.50 -26.13
CA THR A 55 -22.58 -62.73 -27.27
C THR A 55 -22.41 -63.46 -28.60
N CYS A 56 -23.19 -63.09 -29.63
CA CYS A 56 -23.14 -63.66 -30.97
C CYS A 56 -22.34 -62.74 -31.91
N GLY A 57 -21.36 -63.28 -32.64
CA GLY A 57 -20.54 -62.48 -33.57
C GLY A 57 -21.30 -61.76 -34.68
N MET A 58 -22.52 -62.22 -35.01
CA MET A 58 -23.43 -61.57 -35.97
C MET A 58 -24.51 -60.69 -35.34
N HIS A 59 -24.75 -60.82 -34.02
CA HIS A 59 -25.78 -60.07 -33.29
C HIS A 59 -25.21 -59.66 -31.93
N PRO A 60 -24.37 -58.61 -31.89
CA PRO A 60 -23.63 -58.20 -30.69
C PRO A 60 -24.52 -57.83 -29.50
N ASP A 61 -25.74 -57.35 -29.79
CA ASP A 61 -26.73 -56.89 -28.80
C ASP A 61 -27.42 -58.05 -28.04
N VAL A 62 -27.22 -59.29 -28.48
CA VAL A 62 -27.74 -60.47 -27.77
C VAL A 62 -26.75 -60.85 -26.67
N LEU A 63 -27.07 -60.47 -25.44
CA LEU A 63 -26.31 -60.79 -24.23
C LEU A 63 -27.05 -61.86 -23.41
N ARG A 64 -26.38 -62.96 -23.11
CA ARG A 64 -26.92 -64.09 -22.33
C ARG A 64 -25.93 -64.50 -21.25
N HIS A 65 -26.43 -64.90 -20.09
CA HIS A 65 -25.61 -65.38 -18.97
C HIS A 65 -25.27 -66.88 -19.03
N GLU A 66 -25.72 -67.58 -20.07
CA GLU A 66 -25.50 -69.01 -20.27
C GLU A 66 -25.06 -69.32 -21.71
N PRO A 67 -24.19 -70.32 -21.92
CA PRO A 67 -23.78 -70.76 -23.25
C PRO A 67 -24.95 -71.45 -23.98
N GLY A 68 -25.26 -70.99 -25.18
CA GLY A 68 -26.34 -71.56 -25.99
C GLY A 68 -26.31 -71.10 -27.45
N PRO A 69 -27.23 -71.58 -28.30
CA PRO A 69 -27.41 -71.03 -29.63
C PRO A 69 -28.07 -69.65 -29.56
N CYS A 70 -27.63 -68.73 -30.42
CA CYS A 70 -28.23 -67.42 -30.56
C CYS A 70 -29.71 -67.56 -30.98
N PRO A 71 -30.67 -66.96 -30.27
CA PRO A 71 -32.10 -67.05 -30.59
C PRO A 71 -32.49 -66.45 -31.95
N ILE A 72 -31.60 -65.64 -32.56
CA ILE A 72 -31.84 -64.99 -33.85
C ILE A 72 -31.30 -65.84 -35.02
N CYS A 73 -30.07 -66.34 -34.90
CA CYS A 73 -29.37 -66.99 -36.03
C CYS A 73 -28.92 -68.43 -35.77
N GLY A 74 -29.16 -68.97 -34.59
CA GLY A 74 -28.83 -70.35 -34.23
C GLY A 74 -27.34 -70.65 -34.02
N MET A 75 -26.44 -69.68 -34.22
CA MET A 75 -25.00 -69.86 -34.02
C MET A 75 -24.61 -69.87 -32.54
N LYS A 76 -23.56 -70.61 -32.17
CA LYS A 76 -23.10 -70.74 -30.77
C LYS A 76 -22.59 -69.40 -30.22
N LEU A 77 -23.12 -68.97 -29.07
CA LEU A 77 -22.67 -67.77 -28.38
C LEU A 77 -21.24 -67.95 -27.86
N VAL A 78 -20.46 -66.87 -27.91
CA VAL A 78 -19.04 -66.82 -27.51
C VAL A 78 -18.90 -65.92 -26.28
N ARG A 79 -18.12 -66.34 -25.29
CA ARG A 79 -17.90 -65.59 -24.04
C ARG A 79 -17.28 -64.23 -24.35
N LYS A 80 -17.92 -63.14 -23.92
CA LYS A 80 -17.42 -61.78 -24.03
C LYS A 80 -16.34 -61.61 -22.96
N LYS A 81 -15.08 -61.47 -23.35
CA LYS A 81 -14.01 -61.08 -22.42
C LYS A 81 -14.34 -59.67 -21.94
N GLN A 82 -14.60 -59.50 -20.65
CA GLN A 82 -14.47 -58.20 -20.00
C GLN A 82 -12.97 -57.91 -19.94
N GLU A 83 -12.51 -56.90 -20.67
CA GLU A 83 -11.24 -56.25 -20.31
C GLU A 83 -11.50 -55.58 -18.96
N PRO A 84 -10.59 -55.71 -17.98
CA PRO A 84 -10.83 -55.12 -16.68
C PRO A 84 -10.95 -53.62 -16.87
N GLU A 85 -12.09 -53.06 -16.46
CA GLU A 85 -12.17 -51.65 -16.11
C GLU A 85 -11.14 -51.43 -14.99
N GLU A 86 -9.99 -50.87 -15.35
CA GLU A 86 -9.15 -50.23 -14.37
C GLU A 86 -9.96 -49.08 -13.79
N GLU A 87 -10.52 -49.29 -12.60
CA GLU A 87 -10.79 -48.26 -11.61
C GLU A 87 -9.49 -47.52 -11.32
N SER A 88 -9.07 -46.67 -12.26
CA SER A 88 -8.26 -45.53 -11.96
C SER A 88 -9.19 -44.34 -12.05
N SER A 89 -9.36 -43.65 -10.93
CA SER A 89 -9.57 -42.22 -10.93
C SER A 89 -8.38 -41.58 -11.66
N ALA A 90 -8.29 -41.73 -12.98
CA ALA A 90 -7.27 -41.09 -13.78
C ALA A 90 -7.62 -39.59 -13.79
N VAL A 91 -7.10 -38.89 -12.78
CA VAL A 91 -7.12 -37.44 -12.70
C VAL A 91 -6.19 -36.95 -13.81
N GLY A 92 -6.69 -36.90 -15.04
CA GLY A 92 -5.88 -36.57 -16.21
C GLY A 92 -6.54 -36.88 -17.55
N VAL A 93 -6.52 -35.91 -18.46
CA VAL A 93 -7.05 -35.99 -19.81
C VAL A 93 -5.92 -36.21 -20.81
N ARG A 94 -6.03 -37.32 -21.55
CA ARG A 94 -5.10 -37.66 -22.61
C ARG A 94 -5.46 -36.94 -23.90
N VAL A 95 -4.49 -36.25 -24.49
CA VAL A 95 -4.63 -35.42 -25.69
C VAL A 95 -3.76 -36.00 -26.83
N SER A 96 -4.25 -35.89 -28.07
CA SER A 96 -3.53 -36.40 -29.24
C SER A 96 -2.31 -35.55 -29.60
N GLN A 97 -1.27 -36.17 -30.17
CA GLN A 97 -0.08 -35.44 -30.61
C GLN A 97 -0.39 -34.38 -31.69
N GLY A 98 -1.32 -34.68 -32.59
CA GLY A 98 -1.77 -33.72 -33.60
C GLY A 98 -2.43 -32.48 -32.99
N PHE A 99 -3.21 -32.65 -31.92
CA PHE A 99 -3.77 -31.52 -31.18
C PHE A 99 -2.68 -30.65 -30.54
N LEU A 100 -1.72 -31.27 -29.83
CA LEU A 100 -0.64 -30.54 -29.16
C LEU A 100 0.19 -29.69 -30.14
N GLN A 101 0.45 -30.23 -31.33
CA GLN A 101 1.18 -29.53 -32.40
C GLN A 101 0.34 -28.43 -33.06
N ASN A 102 -0.91 -28.74 -33.44
CA ASN A 102 -1.78 -27.79 -34.13
C ASN A 102 -2.14 -26.59 -33.26
N PHE A 103 -2.26 -26.78 -31.95
CA PHE A 103 -2.59 -25.72 -30.99
C PHE A 103 -1.37 -25.18 -30.24
N ALA A 104 -0.15 -25.55 -30.65
CA ALA A 104 1.12 -25.07 -30.11
C ALA A 104 1.12 -24.99 -28.57
N VAL A 105 0.77 -26.10 -27.92
CA VAL A 105 0.73 -26.19 -26.45
C VAL A 105 2.15 -26.06 -25.92
N ARG A 106 2.36 -25.06 -25.06
CA ARG A 106 3.62 -24.80 -24.39
C ARG A 106 3.45 -25.04 -22.91
N THR A 107 4.48 -25.58 -22.28
CA THR A 107 4.55 -25.79 -20.84
C THR A 107 5.74 -25.03 -20.26
N THR A 108 5.61 -24.61 -19.01
CA THR A 108 6.73 -24.15 -18.20
C THR A 108 6.80 -24.98 -16.92
N VAL A 109 7.92 -24.87 -16.20
CA VAL A 109 8.10 -25.54 -14.92
C VAL A 109 7.76 -24.55 -13.81
N ALA A 110 6.94 -24.99 -12.85
CA ALA A 110 6.70 -24.27 -11.60
C ALA A 110 8.02 -24.19 -10.81
N LYS A 111 8.46 -22.98 -10.50
CA LYS A 111 9.76 -22.75 -9.85
C LYS A 111 9.55 -22.12 -8.50
N ARG A 112 10.52 -22.36 -7.62
CA ARG A 112 10.67 -21.63 -6.37
C ARG A 112 11.47 -20.36 -6.64
N GLY A 113 10.98 -19.21 -6.22
CA GLY A 113 11.65 -17.94 -6.47
C GLY A 113 11.09 -16.79 -5.66
N ALA A 114 11.84 -15.68 -5.69
CA ALA A 114 11.37 -14.43 -5.13
C ALA A 114 10.44 -13.73 -6.12
N LEU A 115 9.34 -13.20 -5.61
CA LEU A 115 8.36 -12.40 -6.34
C LEU A 115 8.39 -10.97 -5.76
N PRO A 116 9.29 -10.09 -6.24
CA PRO A 116 9.38 -8.72 -5.76
C PRO A 116 8.16 -7.90 -6.19
N ILE A 117 7.76 -6.93 -5.38
CA ILE A 117 6.67 -6.00 -5.71
C ILE A 117 7.31 -4.70 -6.18
N SER A 118 7.15 -4.38 -7.46
CA SER A 118 7.56 -3.08 -8.01
C SER A 118 6.34 -2.18 -8.18
N ILE A 119 6.22 -1.13 -7.37
CA ILE A 119 5.17 -0.11 -7.53
C ILE A 119 5.75 1.07 -8.29
N ARG A 120 5.09 1.47 -9.38
CA ARG A 120 5.48 2.66 -10.15
C ARG A 120 4.47 3.76 -9.91
N THR A 121 4.97 4.93 -9.54
CA THR A 121 4.16 6.12 -9.36
C THR A 121 4.90 7.37 -9.84
N VAL A 122 4.21 8.50 -9.80
CA VAL A 122 4.74 9.81 -10.13
C VAL A 122 4.77 10.69 -8.89
N GLY A 123 5.66 11.68 -8.93
CA GLY A 123 5.79 12.66 -7.87
C GLY A 123 6.32 14.00 -8.38
N VAL A 124 6.57 14.88 -7.43
CA VAL A 124 7.20 16.18 -7.67
C VAL A 124 8.30 16.39 -6.65
N LEU A 125 9.44 16.93 -7.06
CA LEU A 125 10.48 17.36 -6.13
C LEU A 125 10.03 18.60 -5.36
N ALA A 126 10.22 18.57 -4.05
CA ALA A 126 9.92 19.63 -3.12
C ALA A 126 11.19 19.99 -2.32
N HIS A 127 11.15 21.15 -1.67
CA HIS A 127 12.19 21.52 -0.72
C HIS A 127 12.20 20.52 0.45
N ASN A 128 13.38 20.16 0.94
CA ASN A 128 13.48 19.52 2.25
C ASN A 128 13.06 20.54 3.31
N GLU A 129 11.90 20.34 3.93
CA GLU A 129 11.34 21.31 4.88
C GLU A 129 12.17 21.43 6.15
N GLU A 130 12.94 20.39 6.52
CA GLU A 130 13.87 20.43 7.66
C GLU A 130 15.07 21.35 7.39
N ARG A 131 15.34 21.65 6.12
CA ARG A 131 16.43 22.53 5.68
C ARG A 131 15.93 23.89 5.19
N LEU A 132 14.69 24.26 5.53
CA LEU A 132 14.14 25.59 5.32
C LEU A 132 14.42 26.50 6.52
N VAL A 133 14.99 27.67 6.25
CA VAL A 133 15.22 28.70 7.27
C VAL A 133 14.46 29.97 6.89
N SER A 134 13.62 30.44 7.82
CA SER A 134 12.89 31.70 7.66
C SER A 134 13.68 32.84 8.29
N VAL A 135 13.93 33.88 7.51
CA VAL A 135 14.62 35.10 7.93
C VAL A 135 13.57 36.11 8.39
N ASN A 136 13.58 36.48 9.67
CA ASN A 136 12.71 37.49 10.26
C ASN A 136 13.47 38.38 11.24
N THR A 137 12.91 39.54 11.56
CA THR A 137 13.44 40.44 12.59
C THR A 137 12.64 40.27 13.89
N LYS A 138 13.29 40.55 15.04
CA LYS A 138 12.63 40.60 16.37
C LYS A 138 12.20 42.02 16.78
N PHE A 139 12.44 42.99 15.92
CA PHE A 139 12.15 44.40 16.10
C PHE A 139 11.52 44.97 14.83
N GLU A 140 10.77 46.07 14.98
CA GLU A 140 10.22 46.80 13.84
C GLU A 140 11.30 47.66 13.17
N GLY A 141 11.18 47.87 11.85
CA GLY A 141 12.08 48.74 11.12
C GLY A 141 11.74 48.88 9.65
N TRP A 142 12.56 49.63 8.93
CA TRP A 142 12.45 49.82 7.47
C TRP A 142 13.71 49.32 6.80
N ILE A 143 13.57 48.44 5.81
CA ILE A 143 14.69 48.02 4.99
C ILE A 143 15.13 49.24 4.16
N GLU A 144 16.32 49.78 4.43
CA GLU A 144 16.86 50.90 3.65
C GLU A 144 17.55 50.38 2.38
N LYS A 145 18.23 49.25 2.46
CA LYS A 145 18.95 48.65 1.33
C LYS A 145 18.85 47.13 1.37
N ALA A 146 18.51 46.52 0.23
CA ALA A 146 18.52 45.08 0.06
C ALA A 146 19.66 44.68 -0.88
N TYR A 147 20.51 43.77 -0.42
CA TYR A 147 21.62 43.20 -1.21
C TYR A 147 21.17 41.92 -1.91
N VAL A 148 20.31 41.14 -1.26
CA VAL A 148 19.66 39.96 -1.82
C VAL A 148 18.18 40.28 -2.02
N ASN A 149 17.68 40.14 -3.26
CA ASN A 149 16.32 40.58 -3.59
C ASN A 149 15.62 39.69 -4.63
N ASN A 150 16.20 38.55 -5.03
CA ASN A 150 15.62 37.67 -6.03
C ASN A 150 15.40 36.26 -5.51
N VAL A 151 14.27 35.65 -5.88
CA VAL A 151 14.04 34.22 -5.68
C VAL A 151 14.96 33.45 -6.65
N GLY A 152 15.64 32.43 -6.15
CA GLY A 152 16.65 31.65 -6.85
C GLY A 152 18.08 32.15 -6.64
N GLU A 153 18.29 33.28 -5.95
CA GLU A 153 19.61 33.77 -5.60
C GLU A 153 20.27 32.88 -4.54
N SER A 154 21.55 32.53 -4.74
CA SER A 154 22.32 31.73 -3.78
C SER A 154 22.92 32.64 -2.72
N VAL A 155 22.90 32.19 -1.48
CA VAL A 155 23.48 32.88 -0.31
C VAL A 155 24.29 31.90 0.52
N ALA A 156 25.40 32.35 1.09
CA ALA A 156 26.15 31.65 2.11
C ALA A 156 25.78 32.18 3.51
N ARG A 157 25.89 31.33 4.53
CA ARG A 157 25.79 31.75 5.93
C ARG A 157 26.75 32.92 6.18
N GLY A 158 26.23 34.01 6.75
CA GLY A 158 26.99 35.23 7.02
C GLY A 158 26.98 36.27 5.88
N ASP A 159 26.39 35.96 4.72
CA ASP A 159 26.23 36.95 3.67
C ASP A 159 25.30 38.08 4.11
N LEU A 160 25.62 39.32 3.72
CA LEU A 160 24.79 40.48 3.99
C LEU A 160 23.52 40.42 3.14
N LEU A 161 22.35 40.29 3.80
CA LEU A 161 21.06 40.22 3.11
C LEU A 161 20.48 41.62 2.86
N PHE A 162 20.40 42.42 3.91
CA PHE A 162 19.84 43.78 3.86
C PHE A 162 20.30 44.63 5.05
N GLU A 163 20.11 45.94 4.94
CA GLU A 163 20.26 46.91 6.01
C GLU A 163 18.90 47.43 6.46
N ILE A 164 18.69 47.48 7.77
CA ILE A 164 17.43 47.92 8.37
C ILE A 164 17.64 49.12 9.30
N TYR A 165 16.81 50.14 9.15
CA TYR A 165 16.68 51.25 10.09
C TYR A 165 15.58 50.95 11.10
N SER A 166 15.90 51.05 12.39
CA SER A 166 14.91 50.97 13.47
C SER A 166 15.17 52.08 14.50
N PRO A 167 14.20 52.99 14.74
CA PRO A 167 14.32 54.02 15.77
C PRO A 167 14.56 53.43 17.17
N GLN A 168 13.91 52.31 17.47
CA GLN A 168 14.04 51.63 18.77
C GLN A 168 15.44 51.04 18.94
N LEU A 169 16.01 50.51 17.86
CA LEU A 169 17.37 50.00 17.86
C LEU A 169 18.39 51.11 18.08
N VAL A 170 18.30 52.22 17.35
CA VAL A 170 19.18 53.39 17.52
C VAL A 170 19.12 53.91 18.96
N THR A 171 17.93 53.95 19.54
CA THR A 171 17.74 54.37 20.95
C THR A 171 18.44 53.41 21.91
N THR A 172 18.28 52.10 21.71
CA THR A 172 18.88 51.07 22.56
C THR A 172 20.41 51.05 22.45
N GLN A 173 20.97 51.26 21.25
CA GLN A 173 22.42 51.40 21.08
C GLN A 173 22.97 52.59 21.87
N ARG A 174 22.27 53.74 21.86
CA ARG A 174 22.69 54.91 22.66
C ARG A 174 22.60 54.65 24.16
N GLU A 175 21.56 53.93 24.62
CA GLU A 175 21.43 53.53 26.02
C GLU A 175 22.58 52.59 26.44
N TYR A 176 22.95 51.64 25.57
CA TYR A 176 24.07 50.74 25.78
C TYR A 176 25.40 51.49 25.92
N LEU A 177 25.71 52.36 24.95
CA LEU A 177 26.93 53.17 24.97
C LEU A 177 26.99 54.10 26.20
N ALA A 178 25.87 54.71 26.58
CA ALA A 178 25.80 55.55 27.78
C ALA A 178 26.01 54.75 29.07
N ALA A 179 25.44 53.53 29.16
CA ALA A 179 25.67 52.64 30.30
C ALA A 179 27.13 52.18 30.37
N MET A 180 27.75 51.88 29.23
CA MET A 180 29.17 51.51 29.12
C MET A 180 30.08 52.65 29.59
N GLU A 181 29.83 53.86 29.12
CA GLU A 181 30.58 55.05 29.52
C GLU A 181 30.43 55.31 31.03
N TYR A 182 29.21 55.18 31.57
CA TYR A 182 28.93 55.32 32.99
C TYR A 182 29.67 54.29 33.85
N ALA A 183 29.59 53.00 33.49
CA ALA A 183 30.30 51.93 34.19
C ALA A 183 31.82 52.14 34.17
N THR A 184 32.37 52.49 33.01
CA THR A 184 33.81 52.75 32.83
C THR A 184 34.29 53.92 33.69
N ARG A 185 33.57 55.05 33.68
CA ARG A 185 33.91 56.22 34.51
C ARG A 185 33.80 55.93 36.00
N LEU A 186 32.79 55.18 36.42
CA LEU A 186 32.57 54.85 37.82
C LEU A 186 33.67 53.92 38.36
N ALA A 187 34.05 52.90 37.59
CA ALA A 187 35.17 52.01 37.91
C ALA A 187 36.50 52.78 38.04
N ALA A 188 36.73 53.76 37.16
CA ALA A 188 37.92 54.61 37.20
C ALA A 188 37.93 55.62 38.37
N SER A 189 36.77 55.96 38.93
CA SER A 189 36.66 56.98 39.99
C SER A 189 36.97 56.48 41.42
N GLY A 190 37.21 55.18 41.60
CA GLY A 190 37.40 54.57 42.92
C GLY A 190 36.12 54.46 43.74
N ALA A 191 34.97 54.30 43.08
CA ALA A 191 33.68 54.12 43.73
C ALA A 191 33.60 52.81 44.54
N TYR A 192 32.64 52.74 45.46
CA TYR A 192 32.40 51.52 46.25
C TYR A 192 32.05 50.32 45.36
N PRO A 193 32.49 49.09 45.70
CA PRO A 193 32.25 47.89 44.89
C PRO A 193 30.77 47.68 44.52
N GLU A 194 29.84 47.96 45.42
CA GLU A 194 28.40 47.80 45.18
C GLU A 194 27.87 48.77 44.11
N ALA A 195 28.45 49.97 44.03
CA ALA A 195 28.10 50.97 43.02
C ALA A 195 28.61 50.56 41.63
N ILE A 196 29.83 50.03 41.56
CA ILE A 196 30.42 49.49 40.33
C ILE A 196 29.60 48.31 39.82
N ALA A 197 29.32 47.32 40.68
CA ALA A 197 28.51 46.15 40.33
C ALA A 197 27.11 46.54 39.83
N ARG A 198 26.51 47.60 40.39
CA ARG A 198 25.22 48.10 39.90
C ARG A 198 25.31 48.74 38.52
N ALA A 199 26.40 49.43 38.21
CA ALA A 199 26.63 50.00 36.89
C ALA A 199 26.89 48.92 35.83
N GLU A 200 27.70 47.92 36.16
CA GLU A 200 27.94 46.74 35.32
C GLU A 200 26.62 46.00 35.04
N SER A 201 25.78 45.78 36.05
CA SER A 201 24.46 45.16 35.85
C SER A 201 23.54 45.95 34.89
N LEU A 202 23.65 47.28 34.85
CA LEU A 202 22.90 48.10 33.88
C LEU A 202 23.45 47.96 32.46
N LEU A 203 24.78 47.93 32.33
CA LEU A 203 25.45 47.66 31.07
C LEU A 203 25.05 46.28 30.52
N ASP A 204 25.13 45.24 31.37
CA ASP A 204 24.75 43.88 31.02
C ASP A 204 23.28 43.79 30.59
N ALA A 205 22.37 44.47 31.30
CA ALA A 205 20.96 44.51 30.93
C ALA A 205 20.71 45.19 29.58
N ALA A 206 21.49 46.22 29.23
CA ALA A 206 21.42 46.86 27.93
C ALA A 206 22.01 45.97 26.81
N ARG A 207 23.13 45.27 27.10
CA ARG A 207 23.73 44.28 26.19
C ARG A 207 22.76 43.16 25.87
N GLU A 208 22.12 42.61 26.90
CA GLU A 208 21.18 41.50 26.77
C GLU A 208 19.94 41.89 25.95
N ARG A 209 19.49 43.14 26.05
CA ARG A 209 18.40 43.65 25.21
C ARG A 209 18.76 43.65 23.73
N LEU A 210 20.00 44.01 23.37
CA LEU A 210 20.48 43.93 21.98
C LEU A 210 20.54 42.46 21.52
N ARG A 211 21.00 41.54 22.37
CA ARG A 211 21.03 40.10 22.08
C ARG A 211 19.66 39.48 21.87
N TYR A 212 18.64 39.91 22.63
CA TYR A 212 17.24 39.46 22.39
C TYR A 212 16.68 39.87 21.04
N TRP A 213 17.35 40.79 20.34
CA TRP A 213 17.05 41.16 18.96
C TRP A 213 17.92 40.44 17.93
N ASP A 214 18.61 39.39 18.35
CA ASP A 214 19.53 38.58 17.55
C ASP A 214 20.69 39.40 16.96
N ILE A 215 21.06 40.51 17.64
CA ILE A 215 22.26 41.26 17.31
C ILE A 215 23.45 40.47 17.84
N THR A 216 24.35 40.12 16.95
CA THR A 216 25.51 39.29 17.26
C THR A 216 26.48 40.00 18.20
N ASP A 217 27.23 39.23 19.00
CA ASP A 217 28.25 39.82 19.87
C ASP A 217 29.29 40.59 19.06
N GLU A 218 29.63 40.13 17.85
CA GLU A 218 30.53 40.84 16.94
C GLU A 218 29.98 42.21 16.52
N GLN A 219 28.67 42.34 16.32
CA GLN A 219 28.03 43.62 16.04
C GLN A 219 27.96 44.54 17.25
N ILE A 220 27.80 43.98 18.45
CA ILE A 220 27.83 44.74 19.71
C ILE A 220 29.25 45.24 19.98
N ASP A 221 30.27 44.40 19.81
CA ASP A 221 31.67 44.78 19.98
C ASP A 221 32.07 45.86 18.96
N ALA A 222 31.62 45.74 17.70
CA ALA A 222 31.82 46.80 16.69
C ALA A 222 31.14 48.12 17.07
N LEU A 223 30.00 48.08 17.77
CA LEU A 223 29.33 49.27 18.31
C LEU A 223 30.15 49.90 19.45
N GLU A 224 30.75 49.09 20.32
CA GLU A 224 31.65 49.56 21.39
C GLU A 224 32.88 50.26 20.81
N ASP A 225 33.53 49.61 19.85
CA ASP A 225 34.74 50.12 19.18
C ASP A 225 34.45 51.42 18.41
N ALA A 226 33.29 51.51 17.76
CA ALA A 226 32.86 52.72 17.08
C ALA A 226 32.54 53.87 18.04
N GLY A 227 32.02 53.56 19.24
CA GLY A 227 31.64 54.54 20.26
C GLY A 227 30.43 55.41 19.88
N GLU A 228 29.78 55.14 18.75
CA GLU A 228 28.60 55.86 18.28
C GLU A 228 27.53 54.91 17.73
N ALA A 229 26.25 55.25 17.97
CA ALA A 229 25.14 54.44 17.49
C ALA A 229 24.99 54.54 15.96
N SER A 230 24.97 53.39 15.28
CA SER A 230 24.70 53.30 13.85
C SER A 230 23.21 53.50 13.57
N ARG A 231 22.91 54.22 12.49
CA ARG A 231 21.54 54.40 12.01
C ARG A 231 20.94 53.09 11.51
N THR A 232 21.69 52.33 10.70
CA THR A 232 21.23 51.06 10.14
C THR A 232 21.98 49.89 10.78
N LEU A 233 21.31 48.75 10.84
CA LEU A 233 21.91 47.47 11.22
C LEU A 233 21.98 46.57 9.99
N GLN A 234 23.12 45.91 9.85
CA GLN A 234 23.33 44.87 8.84
C GLN A 234 22.68 43.56 9.29
N PHE A 235 21.88 42.94 8.43
CA PHE A 235 21.23 41.68 8.69
C PHE A 235 21.81 40.59 7.79
N PHE A 236 22.29 39.51 8.39
CA PHE A 236 23.06 38.47 7.71
C PHE A 236 22.27 37.17 7.51
N ALA A 237 22.71 36.36 6.57
CA ALA A 237 22.10 35.07 6.27
C ALA A 237 22.34 34.06 7.40
N PRO A 238 21.28 33.51 8.03
CA PRO A 238 21.42 32.53 9.11
C PRO A 238 21.79 31.12 8.62
N ALA A 239 21.75 30.87 7.30
CA ALA A 239 22.10 29.59 6.69
C ALA A 239 22.53 29.81 5.23
N SER A 240 23.27 28.84 4.70
CA SER A 240 23.60 28.77 3.27
C SER A 240 22.47 28.10 2.49
N GLY A 241 22.24 28.51 1.25
CA GLY A 241 21.22 27.91 0.39
C GLY A 241 20.74 28.88 -0.69
N PHE A 242 19.54 28.64 -1.20
CA PHE A 242 18.89 29.48 -2.20
C PHE A 242 17.69 30.21 -1.58
N VAL A 243 17.48 31.46 -2.00
CA VAL A 243 16.26 32.19 -1.65
C VAL A 243 15.08 31.57 -2.39
N VAL A 244 14.13 30.97 -1.66
CA VAL A 244 12.96 30.28 -2.25
C VAL A 244 11.68 31.09 -2.13
N ALA A 245 11.64 32.05 -1.19
CA ALA A 245 10.55 33.00 -1.08
C ALA A 245 11.06 34.33 -0.54
N LYS A 246 10.38 35.41 -0.90
CA LYS A 246 10.62 36.75 -0.37
C LYS A 246 9.32 37.48 -0.10
N MET A 247 9.36 38.44 0.82
CA MET A 247 8.22 39.29 1.14
C MET A 247 8.03 40.36 0.06
N GLY A 248 6.92 40.26 -0.67
CA GLY A 248 6.56 41.20 -1.74
C GLY A 248 7.52 41.21 -2.92
N ASP A 249 7.32 42.16 -3.84
CA ASP A 249 8.09 42.24 -5.08
C ASP A 249 9.45 42.93 -4.90
N SER A 250 9.61 43.74 -3.85
CA SER A 250 10.86 44.45 -3.52
C SER A 250 11.00 44.63 -2.02
N LEU A 251 12.21 44.34 -1.50
CA LEU A 251 12.51 44.52 -0.08
C LEU A 251 12.86 45.96 0.30
N ALA A 252 13.54 46.72 -0.57
CA ALA A 252 13.94 48.08 -0.25
C ALA A 252 12.73 49.00 -0.01
N GLY A 253 12.78 49.80 1.07
CA GLY A 253 11.72 50.70 1.52
C GLY A 253 10.61 50.02 2.34
N MET A 254 10.63 48.69 2.47
CA MET A 254 9.60 47.93 3.16
C MET A 254 9.66 48.13 4.67
N LYS A 255 8.50 48.37 5.30
CA LYS A 255 8.36 48.30 6.75
C LYS A 255 8.21 46.83 7.18
N LEU A 256 8.98 46.42 8.18
CA LEU A 256 8.92 45.13 8.82
C LEU A 256 8.38 45.28 10.23
N GLU A 257 7.45 44.40 10.59
CA GLU A 257 7.03 44.16 11.96
C GLU A 257 7.74 42.90 12.51
N PRO A 258 7.94 42.77 13.83
CA PRO A 258 8.55 41.59 14.43
C PRO A 258 7.86 40.30 14.01
N GLY A 259 8.66 39.30 13.62
CA GLY A 259 8.17 37.98 13.21
C GLY A 259 7.71 37.86 11.75
N MET A 260 7.66 38.96 11.00
CA MET A 260 7.40 38.91 9.56
C MET A 260 8.56 38.18 8.85
N THR A 261 8.22 37.15 8.06
CA THR A 261 9.22 36.44 7.26
C THR A 261 9.57 37.26 6.02
N VAL A 262 10.80 37.75 5.97
CA VAL A 262 11.34 38.60 4.90
C VAL A 262 11.84 37.74 3.74
N LEU A 263 12.59 36.68 4.06
CA LEU A 263 13.15 35.72 3.12
C LEU A 263 12.96 34.30 3.66
N LYS A 264 12.83 33.33 2.77
CA LYS A 264 13.03 31.91 3.08
C LYS A 264 14.24 31.41 2.30
N ILE A 265 15.17 30.77 3.00
CA ILE A 265 16.36 30.17 2.43
C ILE A 265 16.20 28.65 2.54
N ALA A 266 16.41 27.94 1.44
CA ALA A 266 16.39 26.48 1.40
C ALA A 266 17.77 25.96 1.03
N ASP A 267 18.29 25.02 1.80
CA ASP A 267 19.42 24.22 1.34
C ASP A 267 18.92 23.09 0.44
N HIS A 268 19.38 23.09 -0.82
CA HIS A 268 18.99 22.11 -1.84
C HIS A 268 19.95 20.93 -1.95
N SER A 269 20.93 20.78 -1.05
CA SER A 269 21.81 19.60 -1.02
C SER A 269 21.05 18.27 -0.88
N THR A 270 19.82 18.34 -0.35
CA THR A 270 18.86 17.25 -0.32
C THR A 270 17.49 17.79 -0.74
N LEU A 271 16.71 16.99 -1.46
CA LEU A 271 15.33 17.31 -1.81
C LEU A 271 14.42 16.19 -1.33
N TRP A 272 13.13 16.48 -1.24
CA TRP A 272 12.10 15.46 -1.03
C TRP A 272 11.35 15.22 -2.33
N ALA A 273 11.14 13.96 -2.72
CA ALA A 273 10.13 13.64 -3.72
C ALA A 273 8.80 13.36 -3.02
N GLU A 274 7.78 14.14 -3.37
CA GLU A 274 6.40 13.92 -2.98
C GLU A 274 5.74 12.93 -3.94
N ALA A 275 5.77 11.65 -3.60
CA ALA A 275 5.21 10.56 -4.39
C ALA A 275 3.78 10.22 -3.95
N LYS A 276 2.90 9.91 -4.91
CA LYS A 276 1.49 9.62 -4.64
C LYS A 276 1.23 8.12 -4.63
N PHE A 277 0.59 7.60 -3.59
CA PHE A 277 0.21 6.19 -3.47
C PHE A 277 -1.30 6.04 -3.33
N TYR A 278 -1.88 5.07 -4.02
CA TYR A 278 -3.29 4.75 -3.89
C TYR A 278 -3.50 3.68 -2.82
N GLU A 279 -4.73 3.51 -2.34
CA GLU A 279 -5.07 2.59 -1.24
C GLU A 279 -4.60 1.15 -1.47
N GLU A 280 -4.55 0.70 -2.72
CA GLU A 280 -4.09 -0.64 -3.08
C GLU A 280 -2.59 -0.86 -2.86
N ASP A 281 -1.79 0.18 -3.03
CA ASP A 281 -0.33 0.15 -2.86
C ASP A 281 0.08 0.15 -1.38
N LEU A 282 -0.73 0.75 -0.51
CA LEU A 282 -0.40 0.98 0.91
C LEU A 282 -0.16 -0.31 1.71
N ARG A 283 -0.65 -1.46 1.23
CA ARG A 283 -0.37 -2.76 1.87
C ARG A 283 1.09 -3.18 1.76
N HIS A 284 1.81 -2.64 0.78
CA HIS A 284 3.14 -3.08 0.39
C HIS A 284 4.23 -2.06 0.71
N VAL A 285 3.85 -0.82 1.04
CA VAL A 285 4.79 0.29 1.23
C VAL A 285 4.77 0.77 2.68
N ARG A 286 5.97 0.99 3.25
CA ARG A 286 6.18 1.42 4.63
C ARG A 286 7.30 2.46 4.71
N GLU A 287 7.44 3.13 5.83
CA GLU A 287 8.63 3.95 6.10
C GLU A 287 9.90 3.10 6.00
N GLY A 288 10.96 3.66 5.42
CA GLY A 288 12.22 2.97 5.15
C GLY A 288 12.27 2.14 3.86
N THR A 289 11.13 1.95 3.17
CA THR A 289 11.10 1.22 1.89
C THR A 289 12.00 1.91 0.86
N PRO A 290 12.90 1.18 0.18
CA PRO A 290 13.74 1.73 -0.87
C PRO A 290 12.92 2.26 -2.05
N ALA A 291 13.41 3.33 -2.66
CA ALA A 291 12.84 3.93 -3.84
C ALA A 291 13.95 4.31 -4.81
N SER A 292 13.69 4.16 -6.10
CA SER A 292 14.49 4.73 -7.18
C SER A 292 13.70 5.83 -7.85
N ILE A 293 14.33 6.99 -8.03
CA ILE A 293 13.74 8.15 -8.69
C ILE A 293 14.44 8.40 -10.03
N GLU A 294 13.65 8.69 -11.06
CA GLU A 294 14.11 9.14 -12.37
C GLU A 294 13.43 10.47 -12.73
N VAL A 295 14.15 11.34 -13.43
CA VAL A 295 13.66 12.67 -13.81
C VAL A 295 13.83 12.82 -15.32
N ASP A 296 12.78 13.24 -16.02
CA ASP A 296 12.79 13.42 -17.48
C ASP A 296 13.89 14.35 -18.00
N ALA A 297 14.31 15.31 -17.17
CA ALA A 297 15.39 16.24 -17.48
C ALA A 297 16.75 15.54 -17.65
N PHE A 298 16.91 14.34 -17.08
CA PHE A 298 18.15 13.56 -17.06
C PHE A 298 17.90 12.07 -17.35
N PRO A 299 17.50 11.70 -18.58
CA PRO A 299 17.09 10.33 -18.89
C PRO A 299 18.19 9.30 -18.60
N GLY A 300 17.81 8.17 -17.99
CA GLY A 300 18.72 7.07 -17.67
C GLY A 300 19.60 7.27 -16.42
N ARG A 301 19.52 8.44 -15.78
CA ARG A 301 20.13 8.69 -14.47
C ARG A 301 19.09 8.41 -13.38
N ARG A 302 19.52 7.72 -12.32
CA ARG A 302 18.68 7.36 -11.18
C ARG A 302 19.25 7.91 -9.90
N TRP A 303 18.35 8.32 -9.02
CA TRP A 303 18.65 8.70 -7.66
C TRP A 303 18.02 7.69 -6.71
N ASP A 304 18.85 7.10 -5.86
CA ASP A 304 18.36 6.23 -4.80
C ASP A 304 17.81 7.08 -3.66
N GLY A 305 16.68 6.64 -3.11
CA GLY A 305 16.03 7.27 -1.98
C GLY A 305 15.36 6.24 -1.08
N ARG A 306 14.79 6.74 0.02
CA ARG A 306 13.96 5.94 0.93
C ARG A 306 12.77 6.75 1.37
N ILE A 307 11.65 6.07 1.56
CA ILE A 307 10.46 6.70 2.14
C ILE A 307 10.78 7.11 3.57
N LEU A 308 10.72 8.40 3.85
CA LEU A 308 10.89 8.95 5.20
C LEU A 308 9.61 8.74 6.01
N PHE A 309 8.49 9.26 5.49
CA PHE A 309 7.20 9.21 6.14
C PHE A 309 6.07 9.41 5.13
N PHE A 310 4.85 9.15 5.57
CA PHE A 310 3.63 9.47 4.84
C PHE A 310 2.92 10.65 5.47
N ARG A 311 2.32 11.51 4.64
CA ARG A 311 1.37 12.51 5.13
C ARG A 311 0.27 11.80 5.92
N SER A 312 -0.15 12.36 7.06
CA SER A 312 -1.06 11.67 7.98
C SER A 312 -2.49 11.51 7.45
N ALA A 313 -2.84 12.14 6.32
CA ALA A 313 -4.15 12.10 5.72
C ALA A 313 -4.06 11.86 4.21
N VAL A 314 -5.02 11.09 3.70
CA VAL A 314 -5.26 10.91 2.27
C VAL A 314 -5.89 12.19 1.70
N ASP A 315 -5.44 12.59 0.52
CA ASP A 315 -6.02 13.71 -0.20
C ASP A 315 -7.45 13.34 -0.67
N PRO A 316 -8.51 14.09 -0.29
CA PRO A 316 -9.88 13.69 -0.56
C PRO A 316 -10.28 13.82 -2.04
N GLU A 317 -9.56 14.64 -2.83
CA GLU A 317 -9.85 14.85 -4.24
C GLU A 317 -9.24 13.74 -5.10
N THR A 318 -7.97 13.41 -4.81
CA THR A 318 -7.19 12.44 -5.58
C THR A 318 -7.24 11.03 -4.99
N ARG A 319 -7.71 10.88 -3.74
CA ARG A 319 -7.65 9.65 -2.93
C ARG A 319 -6.25 9.04 -2.85
N ALA A 320 -5.23 9.90 -2.92
CA ALA A 320 -3.84 9.49 -2.83
C ALA A 320 -3.25 9.86 -1.46
N LEU A 321 -2.46 8.96 -0.91
CA LEU A 321 -1.57 9.24 0.21
C LEU A 321 -0.24 9.77 -0.34
N THR A 322 0.27 10.86 0.22
CA THR A 322 1.58 11.40 -0.18
C THR A 322 2.67 10.80 0.69
N ALA A 323 3.65 10.14 0.08
CA ALA A 323 4.89 9.75 0.75
C ALA A 323 6.00 10.75 0.40
N PHE A 324 6.88 10.99 1.36
CA PHE A 324 8.06 11.83 1.18
C PHE A 324 9.28 10.94 1.10
N ILE A 325 10.04 11.07 0.02
CA ILE A 325 11.25 10.29 -0.23
C ILE A 325 12.44 11.25 -0.24
N GLU A 326 13.43 11.02 0.63
CA GLU A 326 14.63 11.85 0.62
C GLU A 326 15.58 11.45 -0.52
N ILE A 327 16.12 12.46 -1.19
CA ILE A 327 17.02 12.34 -2.32
C ILE A 327 18.26 13.20 -2.07
N ASP A 328 19.44 12.61 -2.25
CA ASP A 328 20.69 13.36 -2.30
C ASP A 328 20.78 14.20 -3.58
N ASN A 329 21.13 15.47 -3.42
CA ASN A 329 21.28 16.44 -4.50
C ASN A 329 22.56 17.27 -4.28
N ALA A 330 23.66 16.60 -3.92
CA ALA A 330 24.92 17.28 -3.61
C ALA A 330 25.53 18.04 -4.81
N ASP A 331 25.20 17.64 -6.04
CA ASP A 331 25.60 18.31 -7.29
C ASP A 331 24.68 19.47 -7.69
N LEU A 332 23.55 19.66 -6.98
CA LEU A 332 22.55 20.70 -7.20
C LEU A 332 21.95 20.68 -8.61
N GLU A 333 21.95 19.53 -9.28
CA GLU A 333 21.33 19.37 -10.60
C GLU A 333 19.81 19.32 -10.52
N LEU A 334 19.28 18.64 -9.49
CA LEU A 334 17.85 18.55 -9.26
C LEU A 334 17.31 19.87 -8.73
N ARG A 335 16.12 20.22 -9.19
CA ARG A 335 15.41 21.43 -8.79
C ARG A 335 14.04 21.09 -8.22
N PRO A 336 13.58 21.82 -7.20
CA PRO A 336 12.19 21.77 -6.78
C PRO A 336 11.25 22.00 -7.97
N MET A 337 10.05 21.44 -7.88
CA MET A 337 8.99 21.42 -8.89
C MET A 337 9.26 20.60 -10.15
N MET A 338 10.38 19.87 -10.24
CA MET A 338 10.57 18.86 -11.28
C MET A 338 9.63 17.67 -11.05
N TYR A 339 9.02 17.17 -12.12
CA TYR A 339 8.29 15.91 -12.10
C TYR A 339 9.24 14.75 -12.05
N VAL A 340 8.86 13.71 -11.32
CA VAL A 340 9.68 12.52 -11.16
C VAL A 340 8.86 11.25 -11.31
N ASP A 341 9.48 10.25 -11.91
CA ASP A 341 9.02 8.87 -11.88
C ASP A 341 9.66 8.17 -10.68
N VAL A 342 8.83 7.50 -9.89
CA VAL A 342 9.25 6.83 -8.67
C VAL A 342 8.92 5.36 -8.80
N THR A 343 9.95 4.52 -8.66
CA THR A 343 9.79 3.07 -8.53
C THR A 343 10.08 2.68 -7.08
N ILE A 344 9.12 2.05 -6.43
CA ILE A 344 9.27 1.49 -5.08
C ILE A 344 9.54 0.01 -5.20
N ASP A 345 10.65 -0.40 -4.61
CA ASP A 345 11.00 -1.81 -4.44
C ASP A 345 10.43 -2.30 -3.12
N ALA A 346 9.14 -2.65 -3.15
CA ALA A 346 8.42 -3.16 -2.00
C ALA A 346 8.80 -4.61 -1.71
N GLU A 347 8.74 -4.97 -0.43
CA GLU A 347 9.04 -6.33 0.03
C GLU A 347 7.97 -7.30 -0.48
N GLY A 348 8.38 -8.16 -1.41
CA GLY A 348 7.53 -9.22 -1.96
C GLY A 348 7.68 -10.54 -1.21
N VAL A 349 7.36 -11.65 -1.88
CA VAL A 349 7.53 -12.98 -1.29
C VAL A 349 8.87 -13.55 -1.71
N ALA A 350 9.77 -13.82 -0.75
CA ALA A 350 11.12 -14.30 -1.05
C ALA A 350 11.18 -15.76 -1.53
N ASP A 351 10.21 -16.57 -1.11
CA ASP A 351 10.19 -18.02 -1.33
C ASP A 351 8.78 -18.50 -1.71
N ALA A 352 8.38 -18.19 -2.95
CA ALA A 352 7.07 -18.54 -3.52
C ALA A 352 7.20 -19.64 -4.58
N VAL A 353 6.18 -20.49 -4.71
CA VAL A 353 5.97 -21.29 -5.92
C VAL A 353 5.36 -20.37 -6.96
N ILE A 354 6.10 -20.08 -8.02
CA ILE A 354 5.71 -19.11 -9.04
C ILE A 354 5.49 -19.78 -10.39
N VAL A 355 4.47 -19.28 -11.09
CA VAL A 355 4.16 -19.58 -12.48
C VAL A 355 3.93 -18.28 -13.24
N PRO A 356 4.09 -18.24 -14.57
CA PRO A 356 3.59 -17.13 -15.37
C PRO A 356 2.09 -16.92 -15.09
N ALA A 357 1.66 -15.67 -14.95
CA ALA A 357 0.23 -15.36 -14.71
C ALA A 357 -0.67 -15.90 -15.83
N GLU A 358 -0.13 -16.01 -17.06
CA GLU A 358 -0.81 -16.64 -18.19
C GLU A 358 -1.09 -18.14 -18.01
N ALA A 359 -0.44 -18.84 -17.08
CA ALA A 359 -0.69 -20.26 -16.79
C ALA A 359 -1.98 -20.50 -15.98
N VAL A 360 -2.59 -19.43 -15.46
CA VAL A 360 -3.71 -19.51 -14.52
C VAL A 360 -5.02 -19.20 -15.24
N LEU A 361 -5.94 -20.15 -15.20
CA LEU A 361 -7.31 -20.02 -15.66
C LEU A 361 -8.20 -19.54 -14.52
N HIS A 362 -8.91 -18.44 -14.76
CA HIS A 362 -9.91 -17.93 -13.83
C HIS A 362 -11.29 -18.44 -14.26
N SER A 363 -11.87 -19.37 -13.50
CA SER A 363 -13.18 -19.97 -13.78
C SER A 363 -14.17 -19.59 -12.67
N GLY A 364 -14.89 -18.48 -12.87
CA GLY A 364 -15.80 -17.93 -11.88
C GLY A 364 -15.07 -17.53 -10.61
N GLU A 365 -15.33 -18.25 -9.51
CA GLU A 365 -14.70 -18.01 -8.20
C GLU A 365 -13.44 -18.86 -7.97
N ARG A 366 -13.10 -19.76 -8.88
CA ARG A 366 -11.98 -20.71 -8.72
C ARG A 366 -10.84 -20.39 -9.67
N SER A 367 -9.63 -20.70 -9.23
CA SER A 367 -8.42 -20.60 -10.03
C SER A 367 -7.91 -21.99 -10.35
N VAL A 368 -7.61 -22.25 -11.62
CA VAL A 368 -7.21 -23.57 -12.12
C VAL A 368 -5.93 -23.44 -12.92
N VAL A 369 -5.00 -24.38 -12.73
CA VAL A 369 -3.85 -24.57 -13.61
C VAL A 369 -3.95 -25.93 -14.27
N VAL A 370 -3.41 -26.07 -15.48
CA VAL A 370 -3.37 -27.36 -16.17
C VAL A 370 -1.98 -27.95 -16.04
N VAL A 371 -1.83 -29.01 -15.26
CA VAL A 371 -0.56 -29.70 -14.98
C VAL A 371 -0.31 -30.78 -16.02
N ALA A 372 0.88 -30.81 -16.61
CA ALA A 372 1.30 -31.81 -17.58
C ALA A 372 2.02 -32.99 -16.89
N LEU A 373 1.24 -34.02 -16.54
CA LEU A 373 1.71 -35.25 -15.89
C LEU A 373 2.73 -36.01 -16.75
N ASP A 374 2.47 -36.07 -18.05
CA ASP A 374 3.39 -36.60 -19.06
C ASP A 374 3.28 -35.77 -20.35
N ASP A 375 3.90 -36.18 -21.45
CA ASP A 375 3.90 -35.40 -22.70
C ASP A 375 2.52 -35.33 -23.41
N ARG A 376 1.53 -36.09 -22.94
CA ARG A 376 0.20 -36.20 -23.54
C ARG A 376 -0.96 -36.22 -22.55
N THR A 377 -0.68 -36.29 -21.25
CA THR A 377 -1.69 -36.37 -20.19
C THR A 377 -1.66 -35.09 -19.35
N PHE A 378 -2.82 -34.44 -19.23
CA PHE A 378 -2.97 -33.13 -18.59
C PHE A 378 -4.05 -33.17 -17.51
N GLU A 379 -3.79 -32.57 -16.37
CA GLU A 379 -4.67 -32.55 -15.20
C GLU A 379 -5.07 -31.10 -14.89
N PRO A 380 -6.36 -30.71 -15.05
CA PRO A 380 -6.85 -29.47 -14.47
C PRO A 380 -6.84 -29.59 -12.95
N ARG A 381 -6.13 -28.68 -12.29
CA ARG A 381 -5.99 -28.67 -10.84
C ARG A 381 -6.36 -27.31 -10.28
N GLU A 382 -7.25 -27.30 -9.31
CA GLU A 382 -7.60 -26.10 -8.57
C GLU A 382 -6.43 -25.66 -7.68
N VAL A 383 -6.14 -24.37 -7.67
CA VAL A 383 -5.02 -23.77 -6.94
C VAL A 383 -5.47 -22.57 -6.14
N MET A 384 -4.81 -22.36 -5.00
CA MET A 384 -4.93 -21.12 -4.24
C MET A 384 -3.83 -20.16 -4.68
N LEU A 385 -4.23 -18.94 -5.00
CA LEU A 385 -3.32 -17.90 -5.50
C LEU A 385 -2.87 -16.98 -4.36
N GLY A 386 -1.62 -16.54 -4.44
CA GLY A 386 -1.05 -15.50 -3.60
C GLY A 386 -0.83 -14.20 -4.37
N LEU A 387 0.30 -13.57 -4.10
CA LEU A 387 0.72 -12.32 -4.73
C LEU A 387 0.92 -12.47 -6.25
N ALA A 388 0.57 -11.44 -7.01
CA ALA A 388 0.87 -11.33 -8.44
C ALA A 388 1.77 -10.12 -8.70
N ALA A 389 2.90 -10.31 -9.40
CA ALA A 389 3.82 -9.24 -9.74
C ALA A 389 4.65 -9.57 -11.00
N ASP A 390 4.99 -8.56 -11.80
CA ASP A 390 5.86 -8.68 -12.99
C ASP A 390 5.48 -9.82 -13.97
N GLY A 391 4.18 -10.06 -14.16
CA GLY A 391 3.66 -11.12 -15.05
C GLY A 391 3.79 -12.54 -14.49
N LEU A 392 4.16 -12.66 -13.20
CA LEU A 392 4.22 -13.89 -12.44
C LEU A 392 3.11 -13.92 -11.39
N GLN A 393 2.71 -15.13 -11.03
CA GLN A 393 1.68 -15.42 -10.04
C GLN A 393 2.25 -16.41 -9.02
N GLU A 394 2.13 -16.07 -7.74
CA GLU A 394 2.35 -17.00 -6.63
C GLU A 394 1.18 -17.98 -6.52
N VAL A 395 1.52 -19.26 -6.35
CA VAL A 395 0.60 -20.34 -6.00
C VAL A 395 0.92 -20.78 -4.57
N THR A 396 -0.03 -20.59 -3.66
CA THR A 396 0.14 -20.91 -2.23
C THR A 396 -0.24 -22.36 -1.92
N GLU A 397 -1.20 -22.93 -2.65
CA GLU A 397 -1.63 -24.32 -2.51
C GLU A 397 -2.02 -24.92 -3.87
N GLY A 398 -1.86 -26.24 -4.00
CA GLY A 398 -2.29 -27.01 -5.16
C GLY A 398 -1.24 -27.22 -6.26
N LEU A 399 -0.03 -26.67 -6.12
CA LEU A 399 1.05 -26.86 -7.11
C LEU A 399 2.41 -26.99 -6.43
N ASP A 400 3.15 -28.03 -6.79
CA ASP A 400 4.49 -28.31 -6.28
C ASP A 400 5.60 -27.78 -7.21
N VAL A 401 6.75 -27.49 -6.60
CA VAL A 401 7.95 -27.08 -7.36
C VAL A 401 8.40 -28.21 -8.26
N GLY A 402 8.68 -27.88 -9.53
CA GLY A 402 9.13 -28.84 -10.53
C GLY A 402 8.01 -29.42 -11.40
N GLU A 403 6.74 -29.22 -11.03
CA GLU A 403 5.61 -29.61 -11.87
C GLU A 403 5.58 -28.77 -13.16
N ARG A 404 5.18 -29.40 -14.28
CA ARG A 404 5.03 -28.70 -15.55
C ARG A 404 3.60 -28.17 -15.68
N VAL A 405 3.43 -26.88 -15.92
CA VAL A 405 2.13 -26.25 -16.14
C VAL A 405 2.01 -25.74 -17.56
N VAL A 406 0.82 -25.82 -18.14
CA VAL A 406 0.52 -25.29 -19.48
C VAL A 406 0.42 -23.77 -19.43
N VAL A 407 1.00 -23.09 -20.42
CA VAL A 407 0.96 -21.61 -20.56
C VAL A 407 0.28 -21.16 -21.85
N SER A 408 -0.09 -22.09 -22.74
CA SER A 408 -0.85 -21.80 -23.96
C SER A 408 -1.88 -22.86 -24.28
N SER A 409 -3.03 -22.44 -24.82
CA SER A 409 -4.12 -23.34 -25.23
C SER A 409 -4.74 -24.19 -24.10
N GLN A 410 -4.48 -23.79 -22.85
CA GLN A 410 -5.05 -24.34 -21.61
C GLN A 410 -6.58 -24.39 -21.60
N PHE A 411 -7.26 -23.38 -22.15
CA PHE A 411 -8.73 -23.37 -22.26
C PHE A 411 -9.28 -24.49 -23.13
N LEU A 412 -8.57 -24.86 -24.20
CA LEU A 412 -9.01 -25.95 -25.10
C LEU A 412 -8.85 -27.32 -24.42
N ILE A 413 -7.79 -27.49 -23.63
CA ILE A 413 -7.54 -28.70 -22.85
C ILE A 413 -8.57 -28.82 -21.72
N ASP A 414 -8.86 -27.72 -21.03
CA ASP A 414 -9.88 -27.66 -19.97
C ASP A 414 -11.29 -27.90 -20.53
N SER A 415 -11.62 -27.32 -21.69
CA SER A 415 -12.92 -27.55 -22.37
C SER A 415 -13.11 -29.01 -22.78
N GLU A 416 -12.06 -29.66 -23.30
CA GLU A 416 -12.08 -31.09 -23.63
C GLU A 416 -12.26 -31.95 -22.36
N SER A 417 -11.68 -31.52 -21.24
CA SER A 417 -11.80 -32.19 -19.95
C SER A 417 -13.21 -32.09 -19.38
N ASN A 418 -13.78 -30.88 -19.38
CA ASN A 418 -15.16 -30.63 -18.97
C ASN A 418 -16.17 -31.34 -19.88
N LEU A 419 -15.93 -31.37 -21.20
CA LEU A 419 -16.77 -32.10 -22.15
C LEU A 419 -16.74 -33.61 -21.89
N LYS A 420 -15.56 -34.19 -21.68
CA LYS A 420 -15.43 -35.62 -21.36
C LYS A 420 -16.06 -35.97 -20.02
N ALA A 421 -15.90 -35.13 -19.00
CA ALA A 421 -16.53 -35.31 -17.70
C ALA A 421 -18.07 -35.23 -17.80
N ALA A 422 -18.60 -34.27 -18.56
CA ALA A 422 -20.04 -34.15 -18.80
C ALA A 422 -20.59 -35.36 -19.59
N ILE A 423 -19.86 -35.86 -20.59
CA ILE A 423 -20.24 -37.06 -21.35
C ILE A 423 -20.19 -38.31 -20.46
N ALA A 424 -19.19 -38.45 -19.59
CA ALA A 424 -19.08 -39.57 -18.65
C ALA A 424 -20.21 -39.58 -17.61
N GLN A 425 -20.62 -38.41 -17.09
CA GLN A 425 -21.79 -38.28 -16.22
C GLN A 425 -23.10 -38.63 -16.94
N LEU A 426 -23.27 -38.21 -18.20
CA LEU A 426 -24.46 -38.55 -19.00
C LEU A 426 -24.55 -40.04 -19.37
N LEU A 427 -23.43 -40.75 -19.38
CA LEU A 427 -23.36 -42.19 -19.68
C LEU A 427 -23.36 -43.08 -18.42
N GLY A 428 -23.41 -42.47 -17.22
CA GLY A 428 -23.21 -43.14 -15.93
C GLY A 428 -24.45 -43.36 -15.06
N GLU A 429 -25.66 -42.99 -15.48
CA GLU A 429 -26.90 -43.32 -14.77
C GLU A 429 -27.94 -43.89 -15.74
N ASP A 430 -28.18 -45.21 -15.69
CA ASP A 430 -29.46 -45.82 -16.07
C ASP A 430 -29.62 -47.23 -15.47
N GLY A 431 -30.47 -47.32 -14.42
CA GLY A 431 -31.44 -48.40 -14.28
C GLY A 431 -31.29 -49.37 -13.11
N THR A 432 -32.07 -49.15 -12.03
CA THR A 432 -33.12 -50.10 -11.57
C THR A 432 -34.08 -49.36 -10.62
N ASP A 433 -35.30 -49.08 -11.07
CA ASP A 433 -36.45 -48.87 -10.17
C ASP A 433 -37.55 -49.83 -10.64
N ASP A 434 -37.77 -50.87 -9.85
CA ASP A 434 -38.68 -51.98 -10.14
C ASP A 434 -40.13 -51.53 -9.93
N ALA A 435 -40.96 -51.76 -10.95
CA ALA A 435 -42.39 -51.50 -10.94
C ALA A 435 -43.17 -52.68 -10.33
N ASP A 436 -43.92 -52.42 -9.26
CA ASP A 436 -44.89 -53.35 -8.67
C ASP A 436 -46.24 -53.29 -9.44
N PRO A 437 -46.97 -54.42 -9.67
CA PRO A 437 -48.16 -54.45 -10.52
C PRO A 437 -49.46 -54.13 -9.74
N PRO A 438 -50.55 -53.69 -10.42
CA PRO A 438 -51.77 -53.29 -9.74
C PRO A 438 -52.74 -54.45 -9.48
N SER A 439 -53.21 -54.61 -8.23
CA SER A 439 -54.33 -55.49 -7.88
C SER A 439 -55.60 -54.68 -7.52
N SER A 440 -56.60 -54.78 -8.41
CA SER A 440 -58.06 -54.86 -8.21
C SER A 440 -58.80 -54.04 -7.13
N MET A 441 -59.81 -53.30 -7.62
CA MET A 441 -61.21 -53.21 -7.14
C MET A 441 -61.50 -52.52 -5.78
N GLN A 442 -62.23 -51.40 -5.77
CA GLN A 442 -63.71 -51.32 -5.80
C GLN A 442 -64.23 -49.94 -5.37
N HIS A 443 -65.36 -49.56 -5.97
CA HIS A 443 -66.21 -48.42 -5.69
C HIS A 443 -66.51 -48.18 -4.19
N HIS A 444 -66.61 -46.91 -3.78
CA HIS A 444 -67.83 -46.42 -3.13
C HIS A 444 -68.01 -44.89 -3.21
N HIS A 445 -69.28 -44.56 -3.32
CA HIS A 445 -69.97 -43.29 -3.52
C HIS A 445 -69.93 -42.30 -2.33
N HIS A 446 -70.20 -41.03 -2.70
CA HIS A 446 -70.89 -39.97 -1.93
C HIS A 446 -70.13 -39.41 -0.70
N HIS A 447 -70.12 -38.09 -0.44
CA HIS A 447 -71.11 -37.06 -0.75
C HIS A 447 -70.50 -35.66 -0.77
#